data_AF-A0A8I0TQH5-F1
#
_entry.id   AF-A0A8I0TQH5-F1
#
_cell.length_a   1.000
_cell.length_b   1.000
_cell.length_c   1.000
_cell.angle_alpha   90.00
_cell.angle_beta   90.00
_cell.angle_gamma   90.00
#
_symmetry.space_group_name_H-M   'P 1'
#
loop_
_entity.id
_entity.type
_entity.pdbx_description
1 polymer ?
#
loop_
_entity_poly.entity_id
_entity_poly.type
_entity_poly.pdbx_seq_one_letter_code
_entity_poly.pdbx_strand_id
1 'polypeptide(L)'
;MSTDYSRSVRLGGLAAGVEDTTLRERMEGILIHLTGDAHLPAAAETLEVLVADLRRWPVRLSLDPGRGPGRLDDELIRRLVETAAGIDPDRPLRIGEAQSRAPLHLHVGTAPPLGTAVAGAPDGHGVRLRHTGHPFPRLNAPGTGLGVVLTAAMLAGEAFKVVAGLPERKFQVTPVVDFCPVLPGEQPGIVVAPLPALDRVLLGGGGAIGTGIALVLDLLQVSGELTVVDREVFEKPNVTSYSIGTLADAAAGLPKVRLIDARLRRIEVTPFHGTIQASIEAVDAGTLPWPRIVLGGLDSVEARHDLQRLQVDLTLDGSTGGPVGTTVALHEALPTGPCLRCYFKANHTGKSAEQRLHELTGLPLSRIARGQEPLTERDLERLDNQQRELVGKFLGRPVCGLINSAELAGRTDDGFRPSAAFVAQQAACLVVGAWIARSTGLVSGPPRRIEYDTRFGPRPDQMIDHRLPTPGCGCQKDAALINLIREARRTRR
;
A
#
# COMPACT_ATOMS: atom_id res chain seq x y z
N MET A 1 -12.30 -14.86 -16.73
CA MET A 1 -10.85 -14.58 -16.78
C MET A 1 -10.32 -14.81 -15.38
N SER A 2 -9.35 -15.69 -15.18
CA SER A 2 -8.86 -16.03 -13.82
C SER A 2 -8.10 -14.86 -13.19
N THR A 3 -8.30 -14.61 -11.90
CA THR A 3 -7.55 -13.61 -11.12
C THR A 3 -6.06 -13.94 -11.04
N ASP A 4 -5.20 -12.93 -11.21
CA ASP A 4 -3.74 -13.06 -11.13
C ASP A 4 -3.24 -12.84 -9.69
N TYR A 5 -2.82 -13.93 -9.04
CA TYR A 5 -2.28 -13.95 -7.68
C TYR A 5 -0.75 -13.92 -7.61
N SER A 6 -0.06 -13.75 -8.73
CA SER A 6 1.41 -13.87 -8.79
C SER A 6 2.12 -12.98 -7.79
N ARG A 7 1.66 -11.74 -7.57
CA ARG A 7 2.27 -10.81 -6.61
C ARG A 7 2.12 -11.24 -5.16
N SER A 8 0.90 -11.59 -4.72
CA SER A 8 0.65 -11.98 -3.34
C SER A 8 1.26 -13.33 -2.99
N VAL A 9 1.24 -14.28 -3.94
CA VAL A 9 1.94 -15.56 -3.81
C VAL A 9 3.45 -15.32 -3.72
N ARG A 10 4.05 -14.56 -4.64
CA ARG A 10 5.50 -14.30 -4.60
C ARG A 10 5.95 -13.60 -3.31
N LEU A 11 5.17 -12.64 -2.80
CA LEU A 11 5.41 -12.02 -1.50
C LEU A 11 5.46 -13.08 -0.38
N GLY A 12 4.46 -13.95 -0.32
CA GLY A 12 4.41 -15.04 0.65
C GLY A 12 5.54 -16.04 0.47
N GLY A 13 5.94 -16.34 -0.78
CA GLY A 13 6.97 -17.31 -1.11
C GLY A 13 8.32 -16.84 -0.60
N LEU A 14 8.65 -15.58 -0.85
CA LEU A 14 9.83 -14.92 -0.30
C LEU A 14 9.80 -14.86 1.23
N ALA A 15 8.65 -14.49 1.82
CA ALA A 15 8.51 -14.39 3.27
C ALA A 15 8.68 -15.76 3.96
N ALA A 16 8.01 -16.80 3.49
CA ALA A 16 8.09 -18.14 4.04
C ALA A 16 9.42 -18.83 3.68
N GLY A 17 10.01 -18.53 2.52
CA GLY A 17 11.15 -19.24 1.95
C GLY A 17 10.72 -20.55 1.29
N VAL A 18 9.64 -20.49 0.50
CA VAL A 18 9.07 -21.62 -0.24
C VAL A 18 8.78 -21.19 -1.68
N GLU A 19 8.75 -22.15 -2.60
CA GLU A 19 8.41 -21.90 -4.00
C GLU A 19 6.95 -21.43 -4.17
N ASP A 20 6.73 -20.59 -5.19
CA ASP A 20 5.43 -19.96 -5.46
C ASP A 20 4.32 -21.00 -5.71
N THR A 21 4.62 -22.11 -6.40
CA THR A 21 3.66 -23.19 -6.66
C THR A 21 3.20 -23.88 -5.38
N THR A 22 4.14 -24.29 -4.54
CA THR A 22 3.89 -24.92 -3.23
C THR A 22 3.10 -24.00 -2.31
N LEU A 23 3.44 -22.71 -2.30
CA LEU A 23 2.70 -21.74 -1.51
C LEU A 23 1.28 -21.57 -2.03
N ARG A 24 1.10 -21.45 -3.34
CA ARG A 24 -0.23 -21.29 -3.93
C ARG A 24 -1.15 -22.45 -3.56
N GLU A 25 -0.68 -23.69 -3.72
CA GLU A 25 -1.44 -24.89 -3.33
C GLU A 25 -1.84 -24.86 -1.85
N ARG A 26 -0.91 -24.45 -0.97
CA ARG A 26 -1.19 -24.27 0.45
C ARG A 26 -2.28 -23.23 0.69
N MET A 27 -2.15 -22.03 0.10
CA MET A 27 -3.11 -20.94 0.28
C MET A 27 -4.52 -21.34 -0.20
N GLU A 28 -4.61 -22.03 -1.35
CA GLU A 28 -5.87 -22.54 -1.91
C GLU A 28 -6.54 -23.58 -0.99
N GLY A 29 -5.74 -24.34 -0.25
CA GLY A 29 -6.21 -25.26 0.78
C GLY A 29 -6.79 -24.59 2.04
N ILE A 30 -6.49 -23.31 2.29
CA ILE A 30 -6.87 -22.65 3.55
C ILE A 30 -8.27 -22.03 3.46
N LEU A 31 -9.08 -22.25 4.49
CA LEU A 31 -10.35 -21.55 4.73
C LEU A 31 -10.14 -20.51 5.82
N ILE A 32 -10.39 -19.25 5.48
CA ILE A 32 -10.52 -18.16 6.45
C ILE A 32 -12.00 -17.97 6.74
N HIS A 33 -12.35 -18.00 8.02
CA HIS A 33 -13.70 -17.78 8.51
C HIS A 33 -13.80 -16.43 9.19
N LEU A 34 -14.81 -15.65 8.83
CA LEU A 34 -15.02 -14.29 9.30
C LEU A 34 -16.28 -14.21 10.14
N THR A 35 -16.23 -13.45 11.22
CA THR A 35 -17.40 -12.99 11.97
C THR A 35 -17.24 -11.51 12.30
N GLY A 36 -18.33 -10.82 12.58
CA GLY A 36 -18.31 -9.42 13.02
C GLY A 36 -19.28 -9.15 14.16
N ASP A 37 -18.98 -8.13 14.94
CA ASP A 37 -19.87 -7.52 15.92
C ASP A 37 -20.74 -6.45 15.22
N ALA A 38 -22.04 -6.72 15.08
CA ALA A 38 -22.97 -5.82 14.40
C ALA A 38 -23.26 -4.54 15.21
N HIS A 39 -22.93 -4.53 16.50
CA HIS A 39 -23.16 -3.40 17.40
C HIS A 39 -21.95 -2.47 17.49
N LEU A 40 -20.77 -2.92 17.07
CA LEU A 40 -19.56 -2.11 17.08
C LEU A 40 -19.59 -1.08 15.93
N PRO A 41 -19.50 0.24 16.23
CA PRO A 41 -19.35 1.25 15.19
C PRO A 41 -18.14 0.97 14.30
N ALA A 42 -18.31 1.16 12.99
CA ALA A 42 -17.30 0.92 11.97
C ALA A 42 -16.90 -0.56 11.72
N ALA A 43 -17.59 -1.53 12.34
CA ALA A 43 -17.35 -2.95 12.07
C ALA A 43 -17.73 -3.35 10.65
N ALA A 44 -18.80 -2.77 10.10
CA ALA A 44 -19.27 -3.02 8.75
C ALA A 44 -18.21 -2.63 7.70
N GLU A 45 -17.70 -1.41 7.79
CA GLU A 45 -16.66 -0.89 6.90
C GLU A 45 -15.34 -1.65 7.09
N THR A 46 -15.00 -2.02 8.33
CA THR A 46 -13.80 -2.84 8.61
C THR A 46 -13.90 -4.22 7.99
N LEU A 47 -15.07 -4.87 8.04
CA LEU A 47 -15.33 -6.14 7.35
C LEU A 47 -15.22 -5.99 5.83
N GLU A 48 -15.71 -4.89 5.26
CA GLU A 48 -15.64 -4.65 3.82
C GLU A 48 -14.20 -4.54 3.32
N VAL A 49 -13.37 -3.75 4.02
CA VAL A 49 -11.93 -3.65 3.70
C VAL A 49 -11.22 -4.97 3.94
N LEU A 50 -11.54 -5.68 5.03
CA LEU A 50 -10.90 -6.98 5.34
C LEU A 50 -11.26 -8.04 4.29
N VAL A 51 -12.52 -8.18 3.91
CA VAL A 51 -12.96 -9.11 2.85
C VAL A 51 -12.26 -8.78 1.53
N ALA A 52 -12.16 -7.49 1.20
CA ALA A 52 -11.44 -7.05 0.02
C ALA A 52 -9.97 -7.49 0.07
N ASP A 53 -9.26 -7.24 1.17
CA ASP A 53 -7.85 -7.62 1.33
C ASP A 53 -7.63 -9.13 1.24
N LEU A 54 -8.46 -9.91 1.93
CA LEU A 54 -8.33 -11.38 1.96
C LEU A 54 -8.65 -12.01 0.60
N ARG A 55 -9.59 -11.44 -0.17
CA ARG A 55 -9.96 -11.95 -1.50
C ARG A 55 -8.86 -11.77 -2.54
N ARG A 56 -7.88 -10.89 -2.26
CA ARG A 56 -6.68 -10.69 -3.10
C ARG A 56 -5.64 -11.79 -2.92
N TRP A 57 -5.94 -12.80 -2.12
CA TRP A 57 -5.17 -14.04 -2.01
C TRP A 57 -5.98 -15.22 -2.57
N PRO A 58 -5.32 -16.29 -3.02
CA PRO A 58 -6.00 -17.47 -3.53
C PRO A 58 -6.49 -18.34 -2.35
N VAL A 59 -7.26 -17.79 -1.42
CA VAL A 59 -7.82 -18.48 -0.25
C VAL A 59 -9.33 -18.70 -0.39
N ARG A 60 -9.89 -19.61 0.41
CA ARG A 60 -11.34 -19.75 0.55
C ARG A 60 -11.81 -18.85 1.69
N LEU A 61 -12.89 -18.10 1.48
CA LEU A 61 -13.50 -17.26 2.53
C LEU A 61 -14.91 -17.73 2.86
N SER A 62 -15.25 -17.66 4.14
CA SER A 62 -16.62 -17.78 4.64
C SER A 62 -16.92 -16.66 5.64
N LEU A 63 -18.17 -16.22 5.70
CA LEU A 63 -18.69 -15.25 6.65
C LEU A 63 -19.88 -15.86 7.37
N ASP A 64 -19.83 -15.91 8.70
CA ASP A 64 -20.99 -16.22 9.52
C ASP A 64 -21.58 -14.91 10.07
N PRO A 65 -22.74 -14.48 9.55
CA PRO A 65 -23.33 -13.21 9.94
C PRO A 65 -23.97 -13.24 11.33
N GLY A 66 -24.18 -14.40 11.96
CA GLY A 66 -24.92 -14.53 13.22
C GLY A 66 -24.08 -14.98 14.42
N ARG A 67 -22.82 -15.38 14.20
CA ARG A 67 -21.96 -15.91 15.27
C ARG A 67 -21.31 -14.86 16.17
N GLY A 68 -21.26 -13.59 15.74
CA GLY A 68 -20.81 -12.48 16.57
C GLY A 68 -21.94 -11.87 17.43
N PRO A 69 -21.65 -10.84 18.23
CA PRO A 69 -22.69 -10.05 18.88
C PRO A 69 -23.61 -9.39 17.85
N GLY A 70 -24.88 -9.75 17.88
CA GLY A 70 -25.86 -9.32 16.87
C GLY A 70 -25.67 -10.02 15.52
N ARG A 71 -26.69 -9.91 14.65
CA ARG A 71 -26.61 -10.41 13.27
C ARG A 71 -26.22 -9.27 12.34
N LEU A 72 -25.26 -9.49 11.45
CA LEU A 72 -24.94 -8.57 10.36
C LEU A 72 -26.17 -8.38 9.46
N ASP A 73 -26.41 -7.14 9.02
CA ASP A 73 -27.54 -6.84 8.16
C ASP A 73 -27.36 -7.40 6.74
N ASP A 74 -28.46 -7.72 6.06
CA ASP A 74 -28.43 -8.38 4.75
C ASP A 74 -27.81 -7.49 3.65
N GLU A 75 -27.90 -6.18 3.83
CA GLU A 75 -27.39 -5.19 2.89
C GLU A 75 -25.86 -5.13 2.95
N LEU A 76 -25.26 -5.17 4.14
CA LEU A 76 -23.83 -5.37 4.33
C LEU A 76 -23.39 -6.72 3.74
N ILE A 77 -24.10 -7.82 4.03
CA ILE A 77 -23.75 -9.14 3.49
C ILE A 77 -23.70 -9.11 1.96
N ARG A 78 -24.68 -8.48 1.32
CA ARG A 78 -24.72 -8.29 -0.13
C ARG A 78 -23.50 -7.51 -0.64
N ARG A 79 -23.16 -6.38 -0.01
CA ARG A 79 -21.95 -5.61 -0.37
C ARG A 79 -20.67 -6.41 -0.22
N LEU A 80 -20.52 -7.21 0.84
CA LEU A 80 -19.34 -8.06 1.04
C LEU A 80 -19.20 -9.12 -0.05
N VAL A 81 -20.31 -9.73 -0.48
CA VAL A 81 -20.34 -10.68 -1.60
C VAL A 81 -19.97 -10.00 -2.91
N GLU A 82 -20.53 -8.83 -3.19
CA GLU A 82 -20.23 -8.04 -4.40
C GLU A 82 -18.75 -7.60 -4.45
N THR A 83 -18.22 -7.09 -3.34
CA THR A 83 -16.81 -6.72 -3.20
C THR A 83 -15.90 -7.93 -3.48
N ALA A 84 -16.21 -9.09 -2.91
CA ALA A 84 -15.44 -10.30 -3.16
C ALA A 84 -15.51 -10.74 -4.64
N ALA A 85 -16.71 -10.72 -5.23
CA ALA A 85 -16.93 -11.12 -6.62
C ALA A 85 -16.26 -10.17 -7.63
N GLY A 86 -16.15 -8.87 -7.32
CA GLY A 86 -15.44 -7.90 -8.14
C GLY A 86 -13.93 -8.15 -8.23
N ILE A 87 -13.34 -8.81 -7.23
CA ILE A 87 -11.90 -9.12 -7.14
C ILE A 87 -11.60 -10.51 -7.70
N ASP A 88 -12.36 -11.52 -7.28
CA ASP A 88 -12.28 -12.89 -7.81
C ASP A 88 -13.67 -13.54 -7.85
N PRO A 89 -14.35 -13.51 -9.02
CA PRO A 89 -15.66 -14.12 -9.18
C PRO A 89 -15.60 -15.66 -9.14
N ASP A 90 -14.44 -16.27 -9.40
CA ASP A 90 -14.28 -17.72 -9.41
C ASP A 90 -14.17 -18.29 -7.98
N ARG A 91 -13.92 -17.43 -6.98
CA ARG A 91 -13.88 -17.79 -5.56
C ARG A 91 -14.83 -16.88 -4.76
N PRO A 92 -16.14 -17.17 -4.72
CA PRO A 92 -17.09 -16.33 -3.99
C PRO A 92 -16.86 -16.35 -2.47
N LEU A 93 -17.35 -15.32 -1.78
CA LEU A 93 -17.52 -15.33 -0.33
C LEU A 93 -18.70 -16.23 0.03
N ARG A 94 -18.46 -17.29 0.81
CA ARG A 94 -19.52 -18.19 1.27
C ARG A 94 -20.20 -17.63 2.52
N ILE A 95 -21.52 -17.71 2.60
CA ILE A 95 -22.29 -17.27 3.77
C ILE A 95 -22.73 -18.47 4.60
N GLY A 96 -22.52 -18.42 5.91
CA GLY A 96 -22.89 -19.46 6.88
C GLY A 96 -21.70 -20.00 7.68
N GLU A 97 -21.98 -21.01 8.51
CA GLU A 97 -20.98 -21.65 9.37
C GLU A 97 -19.84 -22.29 8.58
N ALA A 98 -18.63 -22.27 9.16
CA ALA A 98 -17.48 -22.95 8.58
C ALA A 98 -17.65 -24.48 8.66
N GLN A 99 -17.77 -25.14 7.51
CA GLN A 99 -17.85 -26.61 7.41
C GLN A 99 -16.47 -27.31 7.52
N SER A 100 -15.38 -26.56 7.76
CA SER A 100 -14.02 -27.11 7.87
C SER A 100 -13.69 -27.51 9.31
N ARG A 101 -12.88 -28.56 9.49
CA ARG A 101 -12.43 -29.03 10.81
C ARG A 101 -11.55 -28.02 11.57
N ALA A 102 -10.88 -27.09 10.88
CA ALA A 102 -10.01 -26.09 11.52
C ALA A 102 -9.83 -24.84 10.62
N PRO A 103 -10.83 -23.98 10.45
CA PRO A 103 -10.66 -22.71 9.73
C PRO A 103 -9.76 -21.74 10.52
N LEU A 104 -9.06 -20.85 9.82
CA LEU A 104 -8.46 -19.68 10.44
C LEU A 104 -9.58 -18.66 10.72
N HIS A 105 -10.00 -18.54 11.97
CA HIS A 105 -11.12 -17.68 12.35
C HIS A 105 -10.64 -16.28 12.74
N LEU A 106 -11.06 -15.26 11.97
CA LEU A 106 -10.85 -13.84 12.27
C LEU A 106 -12.16 -13.18 12.71
N HIS A 107 -12.08 -12.24 13.64
CA HIS A 107 -13.24 -11.48 14.11
C HIS A 107 -13.01 -9.97 14.03
N VAL A 108 -14.02 -9.23 13.57
CA VAL A 108 -14.08 -7.77 13.68
C VAL A 108 -15.01 -7.41 14.83
N GLY A 109 -14.46 -6.99 15.97
CA GLY A 109 -15.23 -6.77 17.19
C GLY A 109 -14.40 -6.92 18.47
N THR A 110 -14.98 -6.53 19.61
CA THR A 110 -14.33 -6.60 20.92
C THR A 110 -14.73 -7.83 21.75
N ALA A 111 -15.76 -8.57 21.31
CA ALA A 111 -16.27 -9.78 21.95
C ALA A 111 -16.17 -10.98 20.98
N PRO A 112 -14.95 -11.45 20.68
CA PRO A 112 -14.76 -12.53 19.71
C PRO A 112 -15.38 -13.84 20.15
N PRO A 113 -16.06 -14.58 19.25
CA PRO A 113 -16.58 -15.91 19.55
C PRO A 113 -15.47 -16.90 19.89
N LEU A 114 -15.82 -17.98 20.61
CA LEU A 114 -14.89 -19.07 20.91
C LEU A 114 -14.29 -19.66 19.62
N GLY A 115 -12.97 -19.89 19.63
CA GLY A 115 -12.21 -20.40 18.49
C GLY A 115 -11.66 -19.32 17.55
N THR A 116 -11.96 -18.04 17.81
CA THR A 116 -11.33 -16.93 17.08
C THR A 116 -9.83 -16.92 17.34
N ALA A 117 -9.03 -16.98 16.27
CA ALA A 117 -7.57 -16.92 16.34
C ALA A 117 -7.09 -15.50 16.66
N VAL A 118 -7.62 -14.52 15.94
CA VAL A 118 -7.32 -13.10 16.16
C VAL A 118 -8.56 -12.25 15.91
N ALA A 119 -8.73 -11.24 16.74
CA ALA A 119 -9.80 -10.27 16.67
C ALA A 119 -9.24 -8.85 16.59
N GLY A 120 -9.96 -7.96 15.92
CA GLY A 120 -9.56 -6.56 15.77
C GLY A 120 -10.73 -5.61 15.88
N ALA A 121 -10.52 -4.46 16.50
CA ALA A 121 -11.49 -3.38 16.59
C ALA A 121 -10.81 -2.03 16.31
N PRO A 122 -11.40 -1.17 15.46
CA PRO A 122 -10.95 0.19 15.31
C PRO A 122 -11.27 1.00 16.58
N ASP A 123 -10.31 1.82 17.04
CA ASP A 123 -10.47 2.69 18.20
C ASP A 123 -9.96 4.10 17.83
N GLY A 124 -10.90 4.97 17.46
CA GLY A 124 -10.60 6.23 16.78
C GLY A 124 -9.82 6.01 15.48
N HIS A 125 -8.69 6.71 15.34
CA HIS A 125 -7.75 6.56 14.22
C HIS A 125 -6.83 5.35 14.33
N GLY A 126 -6.88 4.62 15.45
CA GLY A 126 -6.01 3.48 15.72
C GLY A 126 -6.72 2.14 15.63
N VAL A 127 -6.01 1.11 16.05
CA VAL A 127 -6.44 -0.28 16.07
C VAL A 127 -6.11 -0.92 17.41
N ARG A 128 -6.98 -1.81 17.85
CA ARG A 128 -6.71 -2.80 18.88
C ARG A 128 -6.84 -4.20 18.30
N LEU A 129 -5.79 -5.01 18.36
CA LEU A 129 -5.82 -6.43 18.01
C LEU A 129 -5.59 -7.29 19.24
N ARG A 130 -6.31 -8.42 19.33
CA ARG A 130 -6.17 -9.41 20.38
C ARG A 130 -6.12 -10.81 19.77
N HIS A 131 -5.09 -11.57 20.10
CA HIS A 131 -5.06 -13.01 19.85
C HIS A 131 -5.93 -13.76 20.89
N THR A 132 -6.25 -15.02 20.61
CA THR A 132 -7.04 -15.88 21.50
C THR A 132 -6.55 -15.80 22.95
N GLY A 133 -7.47 -15.62 23.89
CA GLY A 133 -7.17 -15.57 25.33
C GLY A 133 -6.83 -14.18 25.87
N HIS A 134 -6.72 -13.14 25.03
CA HIS A 134 -6.47 -11.77 25.47
C HIS A 134 -7.75 -10.91 25.39
N PRO A 135 -8.20 -10.30 26.50
CA PRO A 135 -9.40 -9.48 26.49
C PRO A 135 -9.18 -8.13 25.80
N PHE A 136 -10.26 -7.59 25.24
CA PHE A 136 -10.28 -6.20 24.79
C PHE A 136 -10.49 -5.25 25.98
N PRO A 137 -9.76 -4.12 26.02
CA PRO A 137 -10.14 -3.01 26.87
C PRO A 137 -11.40 -2.33 26.30
N ARG A 138 -12.00 -1.44 27.09
CA ARG A 138 -12.99 -0.50 26.56
C ARG A 138 -12.34 0.35 25.46
N LEU A 139 -13.05 0.53 24.35
CA LEU A 139 -12.60 1.45 23.29
C LEU A 139 -12.74 2.89 23.77
N ASN A 140 -11.76 3.72 23.41
CA ASN A 140 -11.70 5.13 23.80
C ASN A 140 -12.60 6.00 22.90
N ALA A 141 -12.74 5.63 21.62
CA ALA A 141 -13.58 6.33 20.66
C ALA A 141 -14.16 5.38 19.59
N PRO A 142 -15.27 5.74 18.94
CA PRO A 142 -15.73 5.06 17.74
C PRO A 142 -14.62 5.01 16.67
N GLY A 143 -14.55 3.93 15.90
CA GLY A 143 -13.60 3.80 14.79
C GLY A 143 -13.83 4.87 13.71
N THR A 144 -12.75 5.46 13.21
CA THR A 144 -12.78 6.36 12.03
C THR A 144 -12.38 5.58 10.78
N GLY A 145 -12.54 6.19 9.59
CA GLY A 145 -12.07 5.58 8.33
C GLY A 145 -10.59 5.18 8.32
N LEU A 146 -9.73 5.92 9.03
CA LEU A 146 -8.32 5.55 9.21
C LEU A 146 -8.17 4.31 10.10
N GLY A 147 -8.89 4.26 11.23
CA GLY A 147 -8.89 3.10 12.12
C GLY A 147 -9.46 1.84 11.46
N VAL A 148 -10.49 1.99 10.62
CA VAL A 148 -11.11 0.93 9.80
C VAL A 148 -10.07 0.25 8.92
N VAL A 149 -9.40 1.04 8.06
CA VAL A 149 -8.42 0.51 7.10
C VAL A 149 -7.23 -0.10 7.84
N LEU A 150 -6.74 0.56 8.87
CA LEU A 150 -5.64 0.03 9.68
C LEU A 150 -6.00 -1.30 10.36
N THR A 151 -7.20 -1.41 10.92
CA THR A 151 -7.67 -2.63 11.60
C THR A 151 -7.78 -3.79 10.62
N ALA A 152 -8.41 -3.57 9.46
CA ALA A 152 -8.52 -4.57 8.42
C ALA A 152 -7.13 -5.02 7.91
N ALA A 153 -6.25 -4.07 7.61
CA ALA A 153 -4.91 -4.34 7.11
C ALA A 153 -4.05 -5.10 8.12
N MET A 154 -4.19 -4.82 9.42
CA MET A 154 -3.47 -5.56 10.46
C MET A 154 -4.04 -6.95 10.69
N LEU A 155 -5.37 -7.13 10.66
CA LEU A 155 -5.99 -8.46 10.70
C LEU A 155 -5.56 -9.32 9.50
N ALA A 156 -5.52 -8.74 8.30
CA ALA A 156 -4.96 -9.40 7.13
C ALA A 156 -3.47 -9.72 7.33
N GLY A 157 -2.68 -8.82 7.91
CA GLY A 157 -1.28 -9.10 8.26
C GLY A 157 -1.11 -10.30 9.18
N GLU A 158 -1.94 -10.43 10.22
CA GLU A 158 -1.95 -11.60 11.12
C GLU A 158 -2.38 -12.87 10.38
N ALA A 159 -3.41 -12.78 9.53
CA ALA A 159 -3.87 -13.92 8.74
C ALA A 159 -2.80 -14.39 7.74
N PHE A 160 -2.09 -13.46 7.10
CA PHE A 160 -1.02 -13.75 6.16
C PHE A 160 0.12 -14.56 6.79
N LYS A 161 0.46 -14.31 8.06
CA LYS A 161 1.50 -15.09 8.78
C LYS A 161 1.16 -16.58 8.80
N VAL A 162 -0.10 -16.90 9.06
CA VAL A 162 -0.62 -18.28 9.10
C VAL A 162 -0.79 -18.84 7.70
N VAL A 163 -1.42 -18.07 6.80
CA VAL A 163 -1.75 -18.49 5.43
C VAL A 163 -0.49 -18.80 4.61
N ALA A 164 0.53 -17.95 4.72
CA ALA A 164 1.82 -18.18 4.08
C ALA A 164 2.62 -19.31 4.75
N GLY A 165 2.26 -19.70 5.97
CA GLY A 165 3.00 -20.64 6.80
C GLY A 165 4.41 -20.14 7.07
N LEU A 166 4.51 -18.90 7.58
CA LEU A 166 5.80 -18.32 7.95
C LEU A 166 6.45 -19.17 9.06
N PRO A 167 7.76 -19.45 8.98
CA PRO A 167 8.48 -20.09 10.08
C PRO A 167 8.50 -19.18 11.32
N GLU A 168 8.37 -19.73 12.54
CA GLU A 168 8.33 -18.97 13.80
C GLU A 168 9.47 -17.95 13.95
N ARG A 169 10.67 -18.25 13.43
CA ARG A 169 11.82 -17.31 13.45
C ARG A 169 11.70 -16.10 12.52
N LYS A 170 10.73 -16.10 11.60
CA LYS A 170 10.57 -15.08 10.54
C LYS A 170 9.42 -14.10 10.79
N PHE A 171 8.67 -14.28 11.88
CA PHE A 171 7.59 -13.40 12.29
C PHE A 171 7.44 -13.41 13.81
N GLN A 172 6.59 -12.55 14.35
CA GLN A 172 6.19 -12.60 15.74
C GLN A 172 4.67 -12.57 15.85
N VAL A 173 4.12 -13.45 16.70
CA VAL A 173 2.75 -13.31 17.21
C VAL A 173 2.82 -12.37 18.39
N THR A 174 2.37 -11.14 18.21
CA THR A 174 2.25 -10.18 19.30
C THR A 174 0.84 -10.33 19.88
N PRO A 175 0.66 -10.84 21.11
CA PRO A 175 -0.66 -11.23 21.60
C PRO A 175 -1.65 -10.06 21.69
N VAL A 176 -1.11 -8.85 21.91
CA VAL A 176 -1.84 -7.60 22.02
C VAL A 176 -1.14 -6.55 21.17
N VAL A 177 -1.87 -5.94 20.24
CA VAL A 177 -1.38 -4.78 19.47
C VAL A 177 -2.33 -3.63 19.70
N ASP A 178 -1.82 -2.53 20.25
CA ASP A 178 -2.52 -1.25 20.35
C ASP A 178 -1.67 -0.23 19.61
N PHE A 179 -2.19 0.31 18.50
CA PHE A 179 -1.41 1.17 17.63
C PHE A 179 -2.24 2.30 17.01
N CYS A 180 -1.70 3.51 17.01
CA CYS A 180 -2.27 4.68 16.36
C CYS A 180 -1.23 5.33 15.44
N PRO A 181 -1.50 5.47 14.12
CA PRO A 181 -0.55 6.05 13.18
C PRO A 181 -0.46 7.58 13.27
N VAL A 182 -1.40 8.24 13.96
CA VAL A 182 -1.39 9.69 14.18
C VAL A 182 -0.32 10.06 15.22
N LEU A 183 -0.37 9.40 16.37
CA LEU A 183 0.59 9.53 17.46
C LEU A 183 1.14 8.13 17.81
N PRO A 184 2.17 7.66 17.09
CA PRO A 184 2.77 6.37 17.38
C PRO A 184 3.38 6.40 18.79
N GLY A 185 2.96 5.46 19.64
CA GLY A 185 3.36 5.40 21.06
C GLY A 185 2.25 5.76 22.04
N GLU A 186 1.22 6.48 21.57
CA GLU A 186 0.03 6.75 22.37
C GLU A 186 -1.03 5.66 22.20
N GLN A 187 -1.96 5.58 23.17
CA GLN A 187 -3.06 4.63 23.05
C GLN A 187 -4.02 5.04 21.91
N PRO A 188 -4.58 4.05 21.18
CA PRO A 188 -5.67 4.27 20.23
C PRO A 188 -6.86 5.03 20.85
N GLY A 189 -7.56 5.80 20.01
CA GLY A 189 -8.77 6.53 20.38
C GLY A 189 -8.60 7.77 21.27
N ILE A 190 -7.38 8.08 21.74
CA ILE A 190 -7.10 9.36 22.43
C ILE A 190 -7.29 10.55 21.48
N VAL A 191 -6.89 10.37 20.21
CA VAL A 191 -7.01 11.39 19.17
C VAL A 191 -7.94 10.91 18.08
N VAL A 192 -8.96 11.72 17.80
CA VAL A 192 -9.92 11.53 16.71
C VAL A 192 -10.14 12.80 15.89
N ALA A 193 -9.16 13.73 15.91
CA ALA A 193 -9.29 14.98 15.20
C ALA A 193 -9.52 14.73 13.70
N PRO A 194 -10.53 15.38 13.08
CA PRO A 194 -10.81 15.19 11.67
C PRO A 194 -9.72 15.86 10.83
N LEU A 195 -9.55 15.37 9.60
CA LEU A 195 -8.72 16.04 8.62
C LEU A 195 -9.47 17.30 8.12
N PRO A 196 -8.80 18.45 7.95
CA PRO A 196 -9.42 19.61 7.29
C PRO A 196 -9.75 19.30 5.83
N ALA A 197 -10.58 20.15 5.22
CA ALA A 197 -10.82 20.09 3.79
C ALA A 197 -9.51 20.21 3.01
N LEU A 198 -9.40 19.46 1.92
CA LEU A 198 -8.21 19.44 1.08
C LEU A 198 -8.11 20.73 0.30
N ASP A 199 -6.97 21.39 0.42
CA ASP A 199 -6.62 22.60 -0.31
C ASP A 199 -5.20 22.43 -0.86
N ARG A 200 -5.07 22.47 -2.20
CA ARG A 200 -3.79 22.32 -2.92
C ARG A 200 -3.00 21.09 -2.48
N VAL A 201 -3.65 19.92 -2.49
CA VAL A 201 -3.02 18.63 -2.18
C VAL A 201 -2.74 17.88 -3.48
N LEU A 202 -1.57 17.24 -3.57
CA LEU A 202 -1.22 16.34 -4.65
C LEU A 202 -0.96 14.92 -4.12
N LEU A 203 -1.58 13.92 -4.75
CA LEU A 203 -1.28 12.51 -4.58
C LEU A 203 -0.36 12.05 -5.73
N GLY A 204 0.90 11.79 -5.41
CA GLY A 204 1.92 11.31 -6.34
C GLY A 204 1.96 9.79 -6.37
N GLY A 205 1.42 9.19 -7.42
CA GLY A 205 1.27 7.74 -7.59
C GLY A 205 -0.13 7.25 -7.22
N GLY A 206 -0.80 6.61 -8.18
CA GLY A 206 -2.05 5.86 -8.04
C GLY A 206 -1.83 4.36 -7.88
N GLY A 207 -0.67 3.98 -7.34
CA GLY A 207 -0.28 2.60 -7.08
C GLY A 207 -0.96 1.97 -5.85
N ALA A 208 -0.35 0.92 -5.30
CA ALA A 208 -0.90 0.22 -4.13
C ALA A 208 -1.08 1.14 -2.92
N ILE A 209 -0.08 1.97 -2.60
CA ILE A 209 -0.16 2.94 -1.51
C ILE A 209 -1.14 4.06 -1.84
N GLY A 210 -1.11 4.60 -3.07
CA GLY A 210 -1.99 5.68 -3.50
C GLY A 210 -3.48 5.30 -3.44
N THR A 211 -3.82 4.09 -3.87
CA THR A 211 -5.18 3.54 -3.73
C THR A 211 -5.56 3.30 -2.27
N GLY A 212 -4.61 2.92 -1.41
CA GLY A 212 -4.82 2.86 0.04
C GLY A 212 -5.12 4.23 0.65
N ILE A 213 -4.39 5.28 0.24
CA ILE A 213 -4.63 6.66 0.67
C ILE A 213 -6.03 7.10 0.24
N ALA A 214 -6.41 6.86 -1.01
CA ALA A 214 -7.74 7.20 -1.52
C ALA A 214 -8.86 6.48 -0.73
N LEU A 215 -8.68 5.19 -0.42
CA LEU A 215 -9.62 4.44 0.42
C LEU A 215 -9.78 5.07 1.81
N VAL A 216 -8.68 5.46 2.46
CA VAL A 216 -8.72 6.12 3.78
C VAL A 216 -9.43 7.48 3.69
N LEU A 217 -9.13 8.31 2.68
CA LEU A 217 -9.74 9.63 2.52
C LEU A 217 -11.26 9.54 2.29
N ASP A 218 -11.72 8.57 1.49
CA ASP A 218 -13.14 8.31 1.24
C ASP A 218 -13.86 7.88 2.53
N LEU A 219 -13.28 6.95 3.29
CA LEU A 219 -13.87 6.48 4.55
C LEU A 219 -13.82 7.53 5.68
N LEU A 220 -12.85 8.43 5.65
CA LEU A 220 -12.82 9.63 6.49
C LEU A 220 -13.81 10.71 6.03
N GLN A 221 -14.46 10.51 4.88
CA GLN A 221 -15.42 11.43 4.27
C GLN A 221 -14.86 12.84 4.05
N VAL A 222 -13.57 12.91 3.72
CA VAL A 222 -12.87 14.17 3.49
C VAL A 222 -13.45 14.85 2.24
N SER A 223 -13.49 16.19 2.25
CA SER A 223 -13.88 17.02 1.11
C SER A 223 -12.76 17.94 0.66
N GLY A 224 -12.89 18.57 -0.50
CA GLY A 224 -11.94 19.57 -1.02
C GLY A 224 -11.37 19.19 -2.37
N GLU A 225 -10.16 19.65 -2.69
CA GLU A 225 -9.52 19.46 -4.00
C GLU A 225 -8.26 18.57 -3.89
N LEU A 226 -8.10 17.66 -4.85
CA LEU A 226 -6.94 16.77 -4.93
C LEU A 226 -6.46 16.62 -6.37
N THR A 227 -5.18 16.90 -6.62
CA THR A 227 -4.54 16.51 -7.89
C THR A 227 -3.97 15.11 -7.75
N VAL A 228 -4.27 14.20 -8.69
CA VAL A 228 -3.71 12.84 -8.68
C VAL A 228 -2.83 12.66 -9.91
N VAL A 229 -1.56 12.32 -9.69
CA VAL A 229 -0.57 12.14 -10.76
C VAL A 229 -0.14 10.68 -10.83
N ASP A 230 -0.40 10.03 -11.95
CA ASP A 230 0.14 8.71 -12.28
C ASP A 230 0.15 8.54 -13.80
N ARG A 231 1.17 7.88 -14.36
CA ARG A 231 1.32 7.66 -15.81
C ARG A 231 0.74 6.32 -16.29
N GLU A 232 0.42 5.42 -15.37
CA GLU A 232 0.12 4.03 -15.65
C GLU A 232 -1.39 3.76 -15.69
N VAL A 233 -1.73 2.64 -16.28
CA VAL A 233 -3.09 2.08 -16.31
C VAL A 233 -3.22 0.97 -15.29
N PHE A 234 -4.44 0.69 -14.86
CA PHE A 234 -4.76 -0.38 -13.93
C PHE A 234 -4.85 -1.71 -14.68
N GLU A 235 -4.01 -2.67 -14.30
CA GLU A 235 -3.86 -3.95 -14.99
C GLU A 235 -4.26 -5.14 -14.10
N LYS A 236 -4.43 -6.33 -14.70
CA LYS A 236 -4.82 -7.56 -13.97
C LYS A 236 -3.97 -7.85 -12.73
N PRO A 237 -2.62 -7.75 -12.75
CA PRO A 237 -1.81 -7.98 -11.55
C PRO A 237 -2.04 -6.93 -10.44
N ASN A 238 -2.65 -5.78 -10.78
CA ASN A 238 -2.92 -4.72 -9.80
C ASN A 238 -4.12 -5.07 -8.92
N VAL A 239 -5.10 -5.83 -9.43
CA VAL A 239 -6.30 -6.26 -8.70
C VAL A 239 -5.96 -6.90 -7.35
N THR A 240 -4.90 -7.72 -7.29
CA THR A 240 -4.49 -8.42 -6.07
C THR A 240 -3.51 -7.66 -5.19
N SER A 241 -3.12 -6.44 -5.57
CA SER A 241 -2.13 -5.63 -4.82
C SER A 241 -2.64 -4.26 -4.40
N TYR A 242 -3.70 -3.74 -5.03
CA TYR A 242 -4.20 -2.37 -4.80
C TYR A 242 -5.48 -2.41 -3.97
N SER A 243 -5.70 -1.42 -3.11
CA SER A 243 -6.84 -1.39 -2.19
C SER A 243 -8.19 -1.18 -2.88
N ILE A 244 -8.18 -0.54 -4.05
CA ILE A 244 -9.38 -0.28 -4.86
C ILE A 244 -9.18 -0.83 -6.28
N GLY A 245 -10.29 -1.06 -6.99
CA GLY A 245 -10.30 -1.62 -8.34
C GLY A 245 -10.70 -3.08 -8.39
N THR A 246 -11.28 -3.46 -9.53
CA THR A 246 -11.89 -4.75 -9.83
C THR A 246 -11.28 -5.37 -11.08
N LEU A 247 -11.62 -6.63 -11.38
CA LEU A 247 -11.28 -7.23 -12.67
C LEU A 247 -11.88 -6.48 -13.86
N ALA A 248 -13.05 -5.85 -13.69
CA ALA A 248 -13.68 -5.07 -14.75
C ALA A 248 -12.85 -3.81 -15.07
N ASP A 249 -12.36 -3.11 -14.05
CA ASP A 249 -11.49 -1.94 -14.22
C ASP A 249 -10.19 -2.31 -14.92
N ALA A 250 -9.60 -3.46 -14.54
CA ALA A 250 -8.39 -3.98 -15.15
C ALA A 250 -8.61 -4.42 -16.61
N ALA A 251 -9.78 -4.99 -16.92
CA ALA A 251 -10.16 -5.35 -18.29
C ALA A 251 -10.38 -4.11 -19.17
N ALA A 252 -10.88 -3.02 -18.59
CA ALA A 252 -11.06 -1.74 -19.26
C ALA A 252 -9.74 -0.97 -19.45
N GLY A 253 -8.64 -1.37 -18.80
CA GLY A 253 -7.36 -0.66 -18.87
C GLY A 253 -7.45 0.77 -18.34
N LEU A 254 -8.26 0.99 -17.30
CA LEU A 254 -8.56 2.32 -16.80
C LEU A 254 -7.27 3.01 -16.30
N PRO A 255 -6.99 4.29 -16.67
CA PRO A 255 -5.89 5.04 -16.07
C PRO A 255 -6.02 5.06 -14.54
N LYS A 256 -4.94 4.83 -13.80
CA LYS A 256 -4.98 4.74 -12.33
C LYS A 256 -5.52 6.01 -11.67
N VAL A 257 -5.24 7.16 -12.27
CA VAL A 257 -5.79 8.45 -11.82
C VAL A 257 -7.32 8.50 -11.89
N ARG A 258 -7.93 7.84 -12.88
CA ARG A 258 -9.38 7.75 -13.05
C ARG A 258 -10.02 6.74 -12.11
N LEU A 259 -9.28 5.70 -11.73
CA LEU A 259 -9.73 4.77 -10.69
C LEU A 259 -9.90 5.48 -9.34
N ILE A 260 -8.97 6.38 -8.99
CA ILE A 260 -9.04 7.18 -7.76
C ILE A 260 -10.15 8.24 -7.84
N ASP A 261 -10.25 8.95 -8.97
CA ASP A 261 -11.33 9.91 -9.28
C ASP A 261 -12.71 9.29 -9.04
N ALA A 262 -12.97 8.12 -9.62
CA ALA A 262 -14.24 7.42 -9.46
C ALA A 262 -14.54 6.97 -8.02
N ARG A 263 -13.52 6.79 -7.18
CA ARG A 263 -13.68 6.39 -5.77
C ARG A 263 -14.03 7.57 -4.87
N LEU A 264 -13.40 8.73 -5.07
CA LEU A 264 -13.45 9.85 -4.13
C LEU A 264 -14.65 10.77 -4.35
N ARG A 265 -15.83 10.39 -3.85
CA ARG A 265 -17.10 11.09 -4.16
C ARG A 265 -17.26 12.50 -3.60
N ARG A 266 -16.48 12.86 -2.57
CA ARG A 266 -16.56 14.14 -1.85
C ARG A 266 -15.40 15.09 -2.15
N ILE A 267 -14.43 14.62 -2.93
CA ILE A 267 -13.23 15.37 -3.30
C ILE A 267 -13.31 15.65 -4.79
N GLU A 268 -13.10 16.91 -5.17
CA GLU A 268 -12.89 17.27 -6.56
C GLU A 268 -11.49 16.81 -6.98
N VAL A 269 -11.45 15.73 -7.76
CA VAL A 269 -10.19 15.18 -8.25
C VAL A 269 -9.84 15.83 -9.59
N THR A 270 -8.62 16.35 -9.68
CA THR A 270 -7.97 16.71 -10.94
C THR A 270 -7.03 15.56 -11.35
N PRO A 271 -7.47 14.66 -12.23
CA PRO A 271 -6.63 13.54 -12.68
C PRO A 271 -5.62 14.03 -13.72
N PHE A 272 -4.35 13.80 -13.45
CA PHE A 272 -3.24 14.09 -14.35
C PHE A 272 -2.55 12.79 -14.77
N HIS A 273 -2.92 12.28 -15.95
CA HIS A 273 -2.34 11.06 -16.50
C HIS A 273 -0.96 11.34 -17.11
N GLY A 274 0.09 11.26 -16.29
CA GLY A 274 1.44 11.66 -16.69
C GLY A 274 2.49 11.40 -15.61
N THR A 275 3.74 11.77 -15.90
CA THR A 275 4.84 11.63 -14.94
C THR A 275 4.82 12.75 -13.91
N ILE A 276 5.50 12.55 -12.78
CA ILE A 276 5.72 13.61 -11.79
C ILE A 276 6.45 14.80 -12.43
N GLN A 277 7.46 14.55 -13.26
CA GLN A 277 8.16 15.60 -14.01
C GLN A 277 7.22 16.43 -14.90
N ALA A 278 6.32 15.78 -15.65
CA ALA A 278 5.33 16.50 -16.47
C ALA A 278 4.36 17.34 -15.62
N SER A 279 3.99 16.87 -14.42
CA SER A 279 3.17 17.68 -13.49
C SER A 279 3.91 18.92 -12.98
N ILE A 280 5.23 18.85 -12.78
CA ILE A 280 6.05 20.00 -12.39
C ILE A 280 6.06 21.04 -13.51
N GLU A 281 6.24 20.59 -14.75
CA GLU A 281 6.18 21.46 -15.93
C GLU A 281 4.81 22.14 -16.06
N ALA A 282 3.73 21.38 -15.83
CA ALA A 282 2.37 21.91 -15.83
C ALA A 282 2.14 22.95 -14.72
N VAL A 283 2.70 22.75 -13.52
CA VAL A 283 2.70 23.73 -12.41
C VAL A 283 3.50 24.98 -12.78
N ASP A 284 4.70 24.82 -13.33
CA ASP A 284 5.55 25.94 -13.71
C ASP A 284 4.96 26.76 -14.87
N ALA A 285 4.20 26.11 -15.75
CA ALA A 285 3.40 26.73 -16.80
C ALA A 285 2.08 27.36 -16.30
N GLY A 286 1.69 27.14 -15.04
CA GLY A 286 0.43 27.64 -14.48
C GLY A 286 -0.83 26.91 -14.95
N THR A 287 -0.68 25.72 -15.55
CA THR A 287 -1.79 24.86 -16.00
C THR A 287 -2.26 23.89 -14.92
N LEU A 288 -1.44 23.66 -13.89
CA LEU A 288 -1.83 23.03 -12.64
C LEU A 288 -1.53 23.95 -11.47
N PRO A 289 -2.36 23.97 -10.42
CA PRO A 289 -2.06 24.71 -9.21
C PRO A 289 -0.84 24.09 -8.51
N TRP A 290 0.03 24.92 -7.94
CA TRP A 290 1.13 24.42 -7.13
C TRP A 290 0.60 23.81 -5.82
N PRO A 291 0.90 22.52 -5.53
CA PRO A 291 0.48 21.89 -4.30
C PRO A 291 1.28 22.40 -3.09
N ARG A 292 0.60 22.53 -1.96
CA ARG A 292 1.23 22.81 -0.66
C ARG A 292 1.59 21.55 0.10
N ILE A 293 0.80 20.48 -0.11
CA ILE A 293 0.98 19.18 0.53
C ILE A 293 1.08 18.12 -0.56
N VAL A 294 2.04 17.21 -0.40
CA VAL A 294 2.19 16.05 -1.25
C VAL A 294 2.07 14.78 -0.42
N LEU A 295 1.22 13.87 -0.88
CA LEU A 295 1.12 12.50 -0.40
C LEU A 295 1.79 11.60 -1.44
N GLY A 296 2.88 10.94 -1.07
CA GLY A 296 3.67 10.10 -1.97
C GLY A 296 3.36 8.62 -1.78
N GLY A 297 3.24 7.89 -2.89
CA GLY A 297 3.08 6.43 -2.92
C GLY A 297 3.81 5.83 -4.12
N LEU A 298 5.03 6.32 -4.38
CA LEU A 298 5.81 6.01 -5.59
C LEU A 298 6.60 4.70 -5.42
N ASP A 299 7.00 4.08 -6.52
CA ASP A 299 7.71 2.79 -6.52
C ASP A 299 9.19 2.90 -6.90
N SER A 300 9.63 4.06 -7.40
CA SER A 300 11.01 4.30 -7.82
C SER A 300 11.66 5.44 -7.03
N VAL A 301 12.99 5.41 -6.94
CA VAL A 301 13.78 6.47 -6.31
C VAL A 301 13.78 7.72 -7.18
N GLU A 302 13.83 7.53 -8.50
CA GLU A 302 13.80 8.59 -9.51
C GLU A 302 12.52 9.41 -9.41
N ALA A 303 11.35 8.76 -9.38
CA ALA A 303 10.08 9.46 -9.24
C ALA A 303 9.98 10.23 -7.92
N ARG A 304 10.52 9.67 -6.81
CA ARG A 304 10.60 10.39 -5.52
C ARG A 304 11.52 11.60 -5.60
N HIS A 305 12.62 11.49 -6.33
CA HIS A 305 13.54 12.62 -6.55
C HIS A 305 12.90 13.71 -7.39
N ASP A 306 12.07 13.34 -8.37
CA ASP A 306 11.26 14.29 -9.12
C ASP A 306 10.19 14.93 -8.23
N LEU A 307 9.47 14.15 -7.43
CA LEU A 307 8.46 14.65 -6.49
C LEU A 307 9.02 15.72 -5.55
N GLN A 308 10.26 15.53 -5.08
CA GLN A 308 10.96 16.51 -4.26
C GLN A 308 11.16 17.88 -4.94
N ARG A 309 11.21 17.93 -6.28
CA ARG A 309 11.40 19.18 -7.04
C ARG A 309 10.14 20.05 -7.11
N LEU A 310 8.99 19.54 -6.65
CA LEU A 310 7.81 20.39 -6.38
C LEU A 310 8.08 21.37 -5.23
N GLN A 311 9.01 21.06 -4.33
CA GLN A 311 9.44 21.91 -3.20
C GLN A 311 8.27 22.37 -2.31
N VAL A 312 7.31 21.49 -2.03
CA VAL A 312 6.08 21.81 -1.30
C VAL A 312 6.31 22.13 0.19
N ASP A 313 5.26 22.59 0.89
CA ASP A 313 5.33 22.90 2.32
C ASP A 313 5.45 21.63 3.19
N LEU A 314 4.86 20.52 2.75
CA LEU A 314 4.90 19.23 3.43
C LEU A 314 4.85 18.08 2.43
N THR A 315 5.80 17.16 2.51
CA THR A 315 5.75 15.88 1.78
C THR A 315 5.64 14.74 2.78
N LEU A 316 4.70 13.83 2.54
CA LEU A 316 4.49 12.61 3.32
C LEU A 316 4.55 11.43 2.34
N ASP A 317 5.71 10.78 2.23
CA ASP A 317 5.93 9.68 1.30
C ASP A 317 5.82 8.33 2.00
N GLY A 318 4.84 7.54 1.61
CA GLY A 318 4.71 6.14 1.98
C GLY A 318 5.58 5.27 1.10
N SER A 319 6.15 4.23 1.69
CA SER A 319 6.89 3.22 0.94
C SER A 319 6.67 1.83 1.52
N THR A 320 6.81 0.83 0.65
CA THR A 320 6.91 -0.57 1.05
C THR A 320 8.24 -1.13 0.56
N GLY A 321 8.76 -2.15 1.25
CA GLY A 321 10.07 -2.70 0.91
C GLY A 321 10.55 -3.77 1.85
N GLY A 322 11.84 -3.73 2.16
CA GLY A 322 12.53 -4.76 2.93
C GLY A 322 12.74 -6.05 2.14
N PRO A 323 13.55 -6.99 2.65
CA PRO A 323 14.02 -8.15 1.87
C PRO A 323 12.91 -9.02 1.28
N VAL A 324 11.72 -8.99 1.87
CA VAL A 324 10.56 -9.81 1.49
C VAL A 324 9.34 -8.98 1.08
N GLY A 325 9.41 -7.65 1.02
CA GLY A 325 8.29 -6.78 0.60
C GLY A 325 7.24 -6.48 1.68
N THR A 326 7.50 -6.80 2.95
CA THR A 326 6.59 -6.59 4.08
C THR A 326 6.97 -5.43 5.00
N THR A 327 8.05 -4.70 4.70
CA THR A 327 8.37 -3.46 5.41
C THR A 327 7.45 -2.35 4.94
N VAL A 328 6.93 -1.57 5.87
CA VAL A 328 6.18 -0.34 5.63
C VAL A 328 6.96 0.82 6.21
N ALA A 329 6.98 1.94 5.51
CA ALA A 329 7.60 3.15 6.03
C ALA A 329 6.88 4.44 5.59
N LEU A 330 7.04 5.46 6.42
CA LEU A 330 6.71 6.85 6.17
C LEU A 330 7.97 7.68 6.20
N HIS A 331 8.10 8.59 5.24
CA HIS A 331 9.13 9.61 5.19
C HIS A 331 8.49 10.99 5.14
N GLU A 332 8.66 11.77 6.20
CA GLU A 332 8.25 13.17 6.21
C GLU A 332 9.38 14.05 5.66
N ALA A 333 9.09 14.89 4.69
CA ALA A 333 10.00 15.93 4.23
C ALA A 333 9.38 17.31 4.45
N LEU A 334 10.15 18.16 5.15
CA LEU A 334 9.82 19.54 5.47
C LEU A 334 10.88 20.47 4.87
N PRO A 335 10.55 21.74 4.62
CA PRO A 335 11.48 22.72 4.05
C PRO A 335 12.83 22.84 4.75
N THR A 336 12.85 22.71 6.07
CA THR A 336 14.06 22.83 6.90
C THR A 336 14.62 21.46 7.31
N GLY A 337 13.99 20.37 6.86
CA GLY A 337 14.33 19.00 7.22
C GLY A 337 15.04 18.23 6.10
N PRO A 338 15.34 16.93 6.31
CA PRO A 338 15.67 16.02 5.23
C PRO A 338 14.62 16.06 4.12
N CYS A 339 15.11 16.06 2.89
CA CYS A 339 14.28 15.91 1.69
C CYS A 339 14.23 14.44 1.26
N LEU A 340 13.41 14.09 0.26
CA LEU A 340 13.36 12.70 -0.24
C LEU A 340 14.71 12.20 -0.77
N ARG A 341 15.58 13.07 -1.29
CA ARG A 341 16.95 12.69 -1.68
C ARG A 341 17.86 12.35 -0.50
N CYS A 342 17.58 12.90 0.69
CA CYS A 342 18.27 12.52 1.92
C CYS A 342 17.85 11.11 2.35
N TYR A 343 16.57 10.76 2.19
CA TYR A 343 16.04 9.45 2.54
C TYR A 343 16.45 8.36 1.55
N PHE A 344 16.29 8.64 0.26
CA PHE A 344 16.54 7.73 -0.84
C PHE A 344 17.76 8.20 -1.62
N LYS A 345 18.93 7.58 -1.38
CA LYS A 345 20.12 7.90 -2.16
C LYS A 345 19.95 7.29 -3.57
N ALA A 346 20.21 8.09 -4.60
CA ALA A 346 20.32 7.52 -5.94
C ALA A 346 21.52 6.55 -5.94
N ASN A 347 21.34 5.36 -6.49
CA ASN A 347 22.46 4.46 -6.72
C ASN A 347 23.43 5.16 -7.68
N HIS A 348 24.59 5.58 -7.15
CA HIS A 348 25.58 6.40 -7.85
C HIS A 348 26.30 5.69 -9.01
N THR A 349 25.82 4.53 -9.47
CA THR A 349 26.33 3.93 -10.71
C THR A 349 25.89 4.70 -11.96
N GLY A 350 24.90 5.60 -11.86
CA GLY A 350 24.48 6.49 -12.95
C GLY A 350 23.75 5.79 -14.10
N LYS A 351 23.44 4.50 -13.95
CA LYS A 351 22.77 3.67 -14.95
C LYS A 351 21.31 3.48 -14.57
N SER A 352 20.40 3.92 -15.44
CA SER A 352 18.96 3.64 -15.36
C SER A 352 18.68 2.13 -15.25
N ALA A 353 17.48 1.76 -14.78
CA ALA A 353 17.06 0.36 -14.75
C ALA A 353 17.16 -0.29 -16.14
N GLU A 354 16.82 0.46 -17.18
CA GLU A 354 16.91 0.05 -18.58
C GLU A 354 18.35 -0.13 -19.04
N GLN A 355 19.29 0.74 -18.63
CA GLN A 355 20.72 0.59 -18.92
C GLN A 355 21.32 -0.62 -18.20
N ARG A 356 20.93 -0.87 -16.96
CA ARG A 356 21.36 -2.07 -16.23
C ARG A 356 20.82 -3.33 -16.89
N LEU A 357 19.56 -3.31 -17.30
CA LEU A 357 18.96 -4.42 -18.03
C LEU A 357 19.63 -4.63 -19.38
N HIS A 358 19.96 -3.57 -20.12
CA HIS A 358 20.69 -3.63 -21.38
C HIS A 358 22.04 -4.33 -21.22
N GLU A 359 22.84 -3.92 -20.22
CA GLU A 359 24.15 -4.50 -19.96
C GLU A 359 24.06 -5.99 -19.58
N LEU A 360 23.04 -6.33 -18.81
CA LEU A 360 22.86 -7.67 -18.28
C LEU A 360 22.25 -8.64 -19.31
N THR A 361 21.30 -8.17 -20.12
CA THR A 361 20.56 -9.01 -21.07
C THR A 361 21.10 -8.95 -22.49
N GLY A 362 21.90 -7.94 -22.82
CA GLY A 362 22.30 -7.62 -24.19
C GLY A 362 21.19 -7.05 -25.07
N LEU A 363 19.95 -6.94 -24.56
CA LEU A 363 18.83 -6.41 -25.34
C LEU A 363 19.00 -4.91 -25.61
N PRO A 364 18.76 -4.41 -26.84
CA PRO A 364 18.86 -2.99 -27.14
C PRO A 364 17.93 -2.14 -26.27
N LEU A 365 18.37 -0.95 -25.83
CA LEU A 365 17.53 -0.02 -25.04
C LEU A 365 16.18 0.29 -25.71
N SER A 366 16.13 0.40 -27.03
CA SER A 366 14.89 0.60 -27.80
C SER A 366 13.94 -0.60 -27.75
N ARG A 367 14.45 -1.81 -27.52
CA ARG A 367 13.63 -2.99 -27.25
C ARG A 367 13.13 -3.00 -25.82
N ILE A 368 13.98 -2.59 -24.87
CA ILE A 368 13.64 -2.50 -23.44
C ILE A 368 12.54 -1.46 -23.17
N ALA A 369 12.60 -0.31 -23.85
CA ALA A 369 11.58 0.73 -23.78
C ALA A 369 10.19 0.24 -24.22
N ARG A 370 10.12 -0.79 -25.07
CA ARG A 370 8.89 -1.49 -25.45
C ARG A 370 8.56 -2.61 -24.47
N GLY A 371 8.56 -2.25 -23.18
CA GLY A 371 8.46 -3.18 -22.06
C GLY A 371 7.23 -4.09 -22.09
N GLN A 372 6.15 -3.65 -22.74
CA GLN A 372 4.89 -4.39 -22.81
C GLN A 372 4.83 -5.44 -23.93
N GLU A 373 5.76 -5.40 -24.90
CA GLU A 373 5.81 -6.39 -25.97
C GLU A 373 6.46 -7.68 -25.47
N PRO A 374 5.89 -8.87 -25.78
CA PRO A 374 6.45 -10.14 -25.36
C PRO A 374 7.81 -10.40 -26.00
N LEU A 375 8.72 -11.04 -25.27
CA LEU A 375 9.98 -11.54 -25.79
C LEU A 375 9.76 -12.65 -26.81
N THR A 376 10.51 -12.60 -27.89
CA THR A 376 10.45 -13.53 -29.01
C THR A 376 11.81 -14.17 -29.25
N GLU A 377 11.85 -15.26 -30.01
CA GLU A 377 13.12 -15.89 -30.39
C GLU A 377 14.04 -14.94 -31.16
N ARG A 378 13.48 -13.97 -31.89
CA ARG A 378 14.25 -12.92 -32.58
C ARG A 378 15.05 -12.05 -31.61
N ASP A 379 14.54 -11.83 -30.41
CA ASP A 379 15.25 -11.06 -29.38
C ASP A 379 16.51 -11.79 -28.87
N LEU A 380 16.65 -13.10 -29.14
CA LEU A 380 17.77 -13.95 -28.72
C LEU A 380 18.88 -14.10 -29.78
N GLU A 381 18.59 -13.79 -31.05
CA GLU A 381 19.48 -14.04 -32.19
C GLU A 381 20.83 -13.33 -32.05
N ARG A 382 20.83 -12.14 -31.42
CA ARG A 382 22.00 -11.28 -31.28
C ARG A 382 22.66 -11.33 -29.90
N LEU A 383 22.12 -12.15 -29.01
CA LEU A 383 22.64 -12.31 -27.66
C LEU A 383 23.75 -13.35 -27.64
N ASP A 384 24.73 -13.18 -26.75
CA ASP A 384 25.70 -14.23 -26.49
C ASP A 384 25.03 -15.45 -25.80
N ASN A 385 25.77 -16.55 -25.62
CA ASN A 385 25.18 -17.78 -25.08
C ASN A 385 24.64 -17.61 -23.66
N GLN A 386 25.29 -16.80 -22.81
CA GLN A 386 24.89 -16.57 -21.43
C GLN A 386 23.64 -15.69 -21.36
N GLN A 387 23.62 -14.60 -22.14
CA GLN A 387 22.48 -13.71 -22.30
C GLN A 387 21.29 -14.45 -22.93
N ARG A 388 21.54 -15.31 -23.92
CA ARG A 388 20.51 -16.13 -24.56
C ARG A 388 19.87 -17.11 -23.59
N GLU A 389 20.67 -17.79 -22.77
CA GLU A 389 20.17 -18.68 -21.72
C GLU A 389 19.32 -17.88 -20.71
N LEU A 390 19.81 -16.71 -20.31
CA LEU A 390 19.15 -15.84 -19.33
C LEU A 390 17.81 -15.29 -19.84
N VAL A 391 17.80 -14.69 -21.03
CA VAL A 391 16.60 -14.09 -21.65
C VAL A 391 15.65 -15.18 -22.16
N GLY A 392 16.18 -16.34 -22.59
CA GLY A 392 15.40 -17.47 -23.10
C GLY A 392 14.37 -18.01 -22.11
N LYS A 393 14.67 -17.95 -20.80
CA LYS A 393 13.72 -18.31 -19.72
C LYS A 393 12.45 -17.47 -19.69
N PHE A 394 12.46 -16.31 -20.36
CA PHE A 394 11.37 -15.33 -20.36
C PHE A 394 10.66 -15.20 -21.71
N LEU A 395 10.93 -16.08 -22.68
CA LEU A 395 10.22 -16.09 -23.96
C LEU A 395 8.70 -16.11 -23.76
N GLY A 396 8.00 -15.29 -24.55
CA GLY A 396 6.56 -15.10 -24.46
C GLY A 396 6.09 -14.18 -23.32
N ARG A 397 6.97 -13.73 -22.41
CA ARG A 397 6.65 -12.76 -21.36
C ARG A 397 6.98 -11.33 -21.82
N PRO A 398 6.23 -10.31 -21.36
CA PRO A 398 6.59 -8.91 -21.60
C PRO A 398 8.01 -8.59 -21.12
N VAL A 399 8.73 -7.73 -21.84
CA VAL A 399 10.12 -7.33 -21.49
C VAL A 399 10.23 -6.66 -20.12
N CYS A 400 9.20 -5.94 -19.67
CA CYS A 400 9.15 -5.41 -18.30
C CYS A 400 9.21 -6.52 -17.23
N GLY A 401 8.83 -7.75 -17.59
CA GLY A 401 8.98 -8.94 -16.77
C GLY A 401 10.44 -9.31 -16.46
N LEU A 402 11.40 -8.94 -17.32
CA LEU A 402 12.83 -9.16 -17.09
C LEU A 402 13.39 -8.29 -15.97
N ILE A 403 12.91 -7.04 -15.86
CA ILE A 403 13.25 -6.12 -14.76
C ILE A 403 12.76 -6.68 -13.42
N ASN A 404 11.66 -7.43 -13.47
CA ASN A 404 10.97 -7.95 -12.29
C ASN A 404 11.50 -9.33 -11.84
N SER A 405 12.34 -9.99 -12.62
CA SER A 405 12.87 -11.32 -12.30
C SER A 405 14.16 -11.23 -11.48
N ALA A 406 14.08 -11.70 -10.23
CA ALA A 406 15.16 -11.68 -9.26
C ALA A 406 16.43 -12.46 -9.70
N GLU A 407 16.32 -13.35 -10.69
CA GLU A 407 17.45 -14.13 -11.24
C GLU A 407 18.38 -13.31 -12.13
N LEU A 408 17.86 -12.28 -12.82
CA LEU A 408 18.66 -11.39 -13.66
C LEU A 408 19.51 -10.45 -12.78
N ALA A 409 18.89 -9.88 -11.75
CA ALA A 409 19.49 -8.81 -10.96
C ALA A 409 20.40 -9.30 -9.84
N GLY A 410 21.33 -10.24 -10.10
CA GLY A 410 22.30 -10.82 -9.14
C GLY A 410 22.60 -9.90 -7.95
N ARG A 411 21.78 -10.04 -6.90
CA ARG A 411 21.67 -9.13 -5.74
C ARG A 411 21.98 -7.64 -6.03
N THR A 412 21.08 -6.95 -6.72
CA THR A 412 20.89 -5.50 -6.55
C THR A 412 19.48 -5.23 -6.05
N ASP A 413 19.37 -4.46 -4.96
CA ASP A 413 18.15 -4.17 -4.18
C ASP A 413 16.98 -3.51 -4.95
N ASP A 414 17.07 -3.35 -6.28
CA ASP A 414 16.19 -2.49 -7.09
C ASP A 414 15.15 -3.25 -7.95
N GLY A 415 15.07 -4.57 -7.87
CA GLY A 415 14.00 -5.33 -8.56
C GLY A 415 12.62 -5.05 -7.96
N PHE A 416 11.59 -4.88 -8.80
CA PHE A 416 10.19 -4.71 -8.36
C PHE A 416 9.83 -5.73 -7.28
N ARG A 417 9.60 -5.24 -6.06
CA ARG A 417 9.17 -6.09 -4.95
C ARG A 417 7.64 -6.09 -4.95
N PRO A 418 6.99 -7.26 -5.11
CA PRO A 418 5.54 -7.31 -5.02
C PRO A 418 5.13 -6.81 -3.64
N SER A 419 4.08 -6.00 -3.60
CA SER A 419 3.43 -5.57 -2.36
C SER A 419 2.03 -6.17 -2.32
N ALA A 420 1.56 -6.52 -1.12
CA ALA A 420 0.17 -6.91 -0.90
C ALA A 420 -0.64 -5.69 -0.42
N ALA A 421 -1.94 -5.71 -0.69
CA ALA A 421 -2.84 -4.61 -0.35
C ALA A 421 -2.74 -4.22 1.14
N PHE A 422 -2.77 -5.18 2.06
CA PHE A 422 -2.67 -4.91 3.50
C PHE A 422 -1.35 -4.23 3.93
N VAL A 423 -0.24 -4.49 3.22
CA VAL A 423 1.06 -3.84 3.49
C VAL A 423 1.00 -2.39 3.01
N ALA A 424 0.49 -2.18 1.79
CA ALA A 424 0.32 -0.85 1.23
C ALA A 424 -0.69 0.01 2.01
N GLN A 425 -1.77 -0.59 2.52
CA GLN A 425 -2.75 0.07 3.39
C GLN A 425 -2.12 0.53 4.71
N GLN A 426 -1.28 -0.29 5.34
CA GLN A 426 -0.56 0.13 6.54
C GLN A 426 0.36 1.33 6.27
N ALA A 427 1.07 1.36 5.13
CA ALA A 427 1.86 2.52 4.72
C ALA A 427 0.98 3.75 4.44
N ALA A 428 -0.17 3.57 3.77
CA ALA A 428 -1.15 4.64 3.55
C ALA A 428 -1.70 5.22 4.86
N CYS A 429 -1.99 4.36 5.84
CA CYS A 429 -2.42 4.78 7.17
C CYS A 429 -1.35 5.60 7.90
N LEU A 430 -0.06 5.28 7.74
CA LEU A 430 1.02 6.12 8.27
C LEU A 430 1.04 7.50 7.59
N VAL A 431 0.90 7.57 6.27
CA VAL A 431 0.87 8.82 5.51
C VAL A 431 -0.29 9.71 5.98
N VAL A 432 -1.52 9.17 5.99
CA VAL A 432 -2.70 9.95 6.40
C VAL A 432 -2.68 10.28 7.90
N GLY A 433 -2.24 9.34 8.74
CA GLY A 433 -2.09 9.58 10.18
C GLY A 433 -1.12 10.72 10.48
N ALA A 434 0.02 10.76 9.79
CA ALA A 434 0.98 11.85 9.91
C ALA A 434 0.43 13.19 9.42
N TRP A 435 -0.38 13.18 8.37
CA TRP A 435 -1.06 14.38 7.90
C TRP A 435 -2.04 14.93 8.93
N ILE A 436 -2.88 14.08 9.52
CA ILE A 436 -3.78 14.46 10.62
C ILE A 436 -2.94 15.09 11.73
N ALA A 437 -1.89 14.40 12.20
CA ALA A 437 -1.05 14.89 13.30
C ALA A 437 -0.46 16.29 13.04
N ARG A 438 0.03 16.55 11.82
CA ARG A 438 0.62 17.84 11.43
C ARG A 438 -0.43 18.93 11.24
N SER A 439 -1.52 18.61 10.54
CA SER A 439 -2.57 19.59 10.20
C SER A 439 -3.40 20.04 11.40
N THR A 440 -3.50 19.20 12.44
CA THR A 440 -4.22 19.53 13.67
C THR A 440 -3.29 20.02 14.79
N GLY A 441 -2.00 20.24 14.50
CA GLY A 441 -1.02 20.74 15.47
C GLY A 441 -0.63 19.79 16.59
N LEU A 442 -1.02 18.51 16.52
CA LEU A 442 -0.66 17.49 17.51
C LEU A 442 0.83 17.13 17.46
N VAL A 443 1.44 17.31 16.29
CA VAL A 443 2.88 17.18 16.10
C VAL A 443 3.42 18.45 15.46
N SER A 444 4.14 19.24 16.26
CA SER A 444 5.00 20.32 15.82
C SER A 444 6.44 19.95 16.14
N GLY A 445 7.29 19.74 15.14
CA GLY A 445 8.65 19.26 15.41
C GLY A 445 9.41 18.82 14.16
N PRO A 446 10.60 18.21 14.33
CA PRO A 446 11.39 17.69 13.23
C PRO A 446 10.58 16.65 12.43
N PRO A 447 10.92 16.44 11.14
CA PRO A 447 10.27 15.39 10.36
C PRO A 447 10.53 14.01 10.98
N ARG A 448 9.54 13.14 10.84
CA ARG A 448 9.59 11.76 11.31
C ARG A 448 9.90 10.82 10.15
N ARG A 449 10.68 9.78 10.42
CA ARG A 449 10.68 8.54 9.66
C ARG A 449 10.05 7.49 10.55
N ILE A 450 9.04 6.79 10.04
CA ILE A 450 8.44 5.65 10.73
C ILE A 450 8.69 4.43 9.88
N GLU A 451 9.20 3.34 10.44
CA GLU A 451 9.42 2.09 9.71
C GLU A 451 9.18 0.87 10.60
N TYR A 452 8.44 -0.11 10.09
CA TYR A 452 8.34 -1.42 10.72
C TYR A 452 8.02 -2.49 9.67
N ASP A 453 8.18 -3.75 10.04
CA ASP A 453 7.85 -4.90 9.19
C ASP A 453 6.56 -5.55 9.69
N THR A 454 5.57 -5.72 8.81
CA THR A 454 4.26 -6.25 9.16
C THR A 454 4.31 -7.68 9.73
N ARG A 455 5.40 -8.41 9.52
CA ARG A 455 5.63 -9.73 10.14
C ARG A 455 5.84 -9.64 11.66
N PHE A 456 6.32 -8.51 12.15
CA PHE A 456 6.57 -8.28 13.58
C PHE A 456 5.59 -7.28 14.20
N GLY A 457 4.99 -6.44 13.35
CA GLY A 457 4.06 -5.40 13.77
C GLY A 457 4.77 -4.14 14.28
N PRO A 458 3.99 -3.12 14.64
CA PRO A 458 4.51 -1.85 15.10
C PRO A 458 5.10 -1.95 16.51
N ARG A 459 6.29 -1.38 16.71
CA ARG A 459 6.92 -1.11 18.01
C ARG A 459 7.29 0.37 18.11
N PRO A 460 6.48 1.21 18.78
CA PRO A 460 6.66 2.66 18.79
C PRO A 460 8.06 3.13 19.23
N ASP A 461 8.67 2.41 20.16
CA ASP A 461 10.02 2.66 20.69
C ASP A 461 11.15 2.39 19.67
N GLN A 462 10.89 1.59 18.63
CA GLN A 462 11.91 1.13 17.67
C GLN A 462 11.65 1.61 16.23
N MET A 463 10.47 2.17 15.95
CA MET A 463 10.08 2.52 14.58
C MET A 463 10.33 3.98 14.20
N ILE A 464 10.41 4.88 15.18
CA ILE A 464 10.48 6.33 14.93
C ILE A 464 11.93 6.77 14.94
N ASP A 465 12.36 7.33 13.81
CA ASP A 465 13.67 7.95 13.64
C ASP A 465 13.50 9.41 13.22
N HIS A 466 14.28 10.30 13.82
CA HIS A 466 14.35 11.71 13.45
C HIS A 466 15.59 11.95 12.62
N ARG A 467 15.43 11.86 11.31
CA ARG A 467 16.55 12.03 10.38
C ARG A 467 16.89 13.51 10.21
N LEU A 468 18.18 13.82 10.26
CA LEU A 468 18.70 15.13 9.86
C LEU A 468 18.93 15.19 8.35
N PRO A 469 18.93 16.39 7.74
CA PRO A 469 19.35 16.52 6.35
C PRO A 469 20.77 15.96 6.15
N THR A 470 20.99 15.24 5.06
CA THR A 470 22.32 14.70 4.74
C THR A 470 23.27 15.84 4.41
N PRO A 471 24.46 15.93 5.04
CA PRO A 471 25.42 17.00 4.78
C PRO A 471 25.73 17.16 3.29
N GLY A 472 25.57 18.38 2.79
CA GLY A 472 25.87 18.73 1.40
C GLY A 472 24.82 18.28 0.37
N CYS A 473 23.66 17.80 0.82
CA CYS A 473 22.51 17.58 -0.05
C CYS A 473 22.03 18.90 -0.68
N GLY A 474 21.44 18.84 -1.87
CA GLY A 474 20.88 20.01 -2.57
C GLY A 474 19.83 20.76 -1.75
N CYS A 475 19.08 20.08 -0.87
CA CYS A 475 18.13 20.77 0.02
C CYS A 475 18.80 21.72 1.03
N GLN A 476 20.09 21.51 1.33
CA GLN A 476 20.87 22.42 2.16
C GLN A 476 21.60 23.46 1.32
N LYS A 477 22.29 23.02 0.25
CA LYS A 477 23.09 23.90 -0.60
C LYS A 477 22.25 24.95 -1.32
N ASP A 478 21.07 24.56 -1.78
CA ASP A 478 20.20 25.38 -2.62
C ASP A 478 19.01 25.95 -1.83
N ALA A 479 19.05 25.96 -0.50
CA ALA A 479 17.92 26.33 0.35
C ALA A 479 17.34 27.73 0.02
N ALA A 480 18.22 28.70 -0.27
CA ALA A 480 17.79 30.05 -0.67
C ALA A 480 17.04 30.04 -2.01
N LEU A 481 17.54 29.31 -3.01
CA LEU A 481 16.90 29.16 -4.31
C LEU A 481 15.57 28.41 -4.19
N ILE A 482 15.52 27.36 -3.39
CA ILE A 482 14.29 26.60 -3.11
C ILE A 482 13.23 27.52 -2.51
N ASN A 483 13.58 28.39 -1.56
CA ASN A 483 12.64 29.34 -0.99
C ASN A 483 12.14 30.36 -2.02
N LEU A 484 13.00 30.86 -2.92
CA LEU A 484 12.57 31.73 -4.01
C LEU A 484 11.58 31.03 -4.96
N ILE A 485 11.85 29.77 -5.34
CA ILE A 485 10.93 28.98 -6.17
C ILE A 485 9.57 28.82 -5.50
N ARG A 486 9.57 28.51 -4.20
CA ARG A 486 8.33 28.36 -3.41
C ARG A 486 7.52 29.64 -3.37
N GLU A 487 8.18 30.77 -3.13
CA GLU A 487 7.49 32.06 -3.09
C GLU A 487 6.93 32.45 -4.46
N ALA A 488 7.69 32.21 -5.53
CA ALA A 488 7.21 32.41 -6.90
C ALA A 488 6.00 31.53 -7.24
N ARG A 489 5.97 30.28 -6.75
CA ARG A 489 4.83 29.37 -6.98
C ARG A 489 3.62 29.68 -6.09
N ARG A 490 3.81 30.22 -4.88
CA ARG A 490 2.70 30.66 -4.00
C ARG A 490 1.90 31.83 -4.55
N THR A 491 2.59 32.75 -5.21
CA THR A 491 1.99 33.98 -5.75
C THR A 491 1.20 33.76 -7.04
N ARG A 492 1.47 32.66 -7.76
CA ARG A 492 0.69 32.21 -8.90
C ARG A 492 -0.55 31.48 -8.37
N ARG A 493 -1.69 32.18 -8.37
CA ARG A 493 -2.96 31.60 -7.92
C ARG A 493 -3.58 30.72 -8.97
#